data_AF-A0A2W4C9L5-F1
#
_entry.id   AF-A0A2W4C9L5-F1
#
_cell.length_a   1.000
_cell.length_b   1.000
_cell.length_c   1.000
_cell.angle_alpha   90.00
_cell.angle_beta   90.00
_cell.angle_gamma   90.00
#
_symmetry.space_group_name_H-M   'P 1'
#
loop_
_entity.id
_entity.type
_entity.pdbx_description
1 polymer ?
#
loop_
_entity_poly.entity_id
_entity_poly.type
_entity_poly.pdbx_seq_one_letter_code
_entity_poly.pdbx_strand_id
1 'polypeptide(L)'
;MLRAKRDALGGAACKAIPSLGEIEGRVMILELVALTSLSRLLHDHERHGRLELIKAMRHAIDRKCHDARLCGQDTRSAEEYAEELLASAQEQADQQATLRKHC
;
A
#
# COMPACT_ATOMS: atom_id res chain seq x y z
N MET A 1 -28.69 23.47 13.24
CA MET A 1 -27.51 22.66 12.85
C MET A 1 -27.41 21.48 13.82
N LEU A 2 -27.88 20.30 13.43
CA LEU A 2 -27.89 19.13 14.30
C LEU A 2 -26.49 18.50 14.29
N ARG A 3 -25.68 18.80 15.32
CA ARG A 3 -24.47 18.03 15.65
C ARG A 3 -24.93 16.64 16.08
N ALA A 4 -25.06 15.72 15.13
CA ALA A 4 -25.24 14.31 15.42
C ALA A 4 -23.93 13.81 16.05
N LYS A 5 -23.86 13.89 17.38
CA LYS A 5 -22.90 13.19 18.22
C LYS A 5 -23.26 11.71 18.10
N ARG A 6 -22.79 11.07 17.01
CA ARG A 6 -22.99 9.63 16.77
C ARG A 6 -22.36 8.89 17.93
N ASP A 7 -23.21 8.47 18.85
CA ASP A 7 -23.12 7.26 19.65
C ASP A 7 -21.71 6.73 19.84
N ALA A 8 -21.04 7.25 20.87
CA ALA A 8 -20.09 6.49 21.64
C ALA A 8 -20.86 5.36 22.38
N LEU A 9 -21.39 4.39 21.63
CA LEU A 9 -21.96 3.18 22.20
C LEU A 9 -20.78 2.34 22.70
N GLY A 10 -20.63 2.39 24.02
CA GLY A 10 -19.58 1.74 24.78
C GLY A 10 -19.40 0.27 24.40
N GLY A 11 -18.17 -0.03 24.04
CA GLY A 11 -17.55 -1.35 24.00
C GLY A 11 -16.05 -1.11 24.02
N ALA A 12 -15.25 -2.07 24.49
CA ALA A 12 -13.78 -2.00 24.43
C ALA A 12 -13.34 -1.39 23.09
N ALA A 13 -12.27 -0.59 23.09
CA ALA A 13 -11.77 0.28 21.99
C ALA A 13 -11.74 -0.32 20.57
N CYS A 14 -12.04 -1.61 20.41
CA CYS A 14 -12.18 -2.37 19.18
C CYS A 14 -13.61 -2.48 18.59
N LYS A 15 -14.66 -1.84 19.14
CA LYS A 15 -16.06 -2.02 18.66
C LYS A 15 -16.71 -0.84 17.93
N ALA A 16 -16.09 0.34 17.90
CA ALA A 16 -16.60 1.46 17.10
C ALA A 16 -16.19 1.27 15.63
N ILE A 17 -17.13 1.49 14.71
CA ILE A 17 -16.79 1.60 13.27
C ILE A 17 -15.84 2.79 13.14
N PRO A 18 -14.62 2.60 12.60
CA PRO A 18 -13.65 3.69 12.48
C PRO A 18 -14.22 4.81 11.61
N SER A 19 -13.91 6.06 11.96
CA SER A 19 -14.20 7.20 11.11
C SER A 19 -13.39 7.14 9.82
N LEU A 20 -13.85 7.83 8.78
CA LEU A 20 -13.14 7.90 7.50
C LEU A 20 -11.70 8.42 7.68
N GLY A 21 -11.51 9.46 8.50
CA GLY A 21 -10.18 10.00 8.79
C GLY A 21 -9.26 9.02 9.53
N GLU A 22 -9.80 8.15 10.38
CA GLU A 22 -9.01 7.07 10.99
C GLU A 22 -8.60 6.00 9.97
N ILE A 23 -9.45 5.70 8.99
CA ILE A 23 -9.13 4.78 7.91
C ILE A 23 -8.03 5.39 7.01
N GLU A 24 -8.21 6.64 6.58
CA GLU A 24 -7.24 7.37 5.75
C GLU A 24 -5.87 7.44 6.43
N GLY A 25 -5.83 7.79 7.72
CA GLY A 25 -4.58 7.84 8.49
C GLY A 25 -3.89 6.48 8.55
N ARG A 26 -4.63 5.38 8.69
CA ARG A 26 -4.05 4.02 8.69
C ARG A 26 -3.52 3.63 7.31
N VAL A 27 -4.26 3.94 6.25
CA VAL A 27 -3.84 3.66 4.87
C VAL A 27 -2.56 4.43 4.53
N MET A 28 -2.48 5.71 4.88
CA MET A 28 -1.28 6.55 4.66
C MET A 28 -0.04 5.98 5.36
N ILE A 29 -0.16 5.51 6.61
CA ILE A 29 0.97 4.90 7.32
C ILE A 29 1.36 3.56 6.69
N LEU A 30 0.39 2.74 6.27
CA LEU A 30 0.68 1.48 5.57
C LEU A 30 1.39 1.72 4.24
N GLU A 31 0.97 2.74 3.49
CA GLU A 31 1.62 3.15 2.24
C GLU A 31 3.06 3.61 2.47
N LEU A 32 3.30 4.47 3.47
CA LEU A 32 4.66 4.92 3.82
C LEU A 32 5.56 3.74 4.19
N VAL A 33 5.06 2.81 5.01
CA VAL A 33 5.80 1.60 5.43
C VAL A 33 6.07 0.70 4.23
N ALA A 34 5.08 0.49 3.37
CA ALA A 34 5.21 -0.31 2.16
C ALA A 34 6.26 0.28 1.22
N LEU A 35 6.15 1.56 0.87
CA LEU A 35 7.12 2.25 0.01
C LEU A 35 8.53 2.16 0.58
N THR A 36 8.73 2.55 1.85
CA THR A 36 10.06 2.56 2.47
C THR A 36 10.69 1.16 2.46
N SER A 37 9.90 0.13 2.76
CA SER A 37 10.37 -1.26 2.82
C SER A 37 10.66 -1.81 1.41
N LEU A 38 9.78 -1.53 0.44
CA LEU A 38 9.91 -2.00 -0.93
C LEU A 38 11.05 -1.33 -1.66
N SER A 39 11.23 -0.02 -1.52
CA SER A 39 12.35 0.71 -2.12
C SER A 39 13.68 0.13 -1.65
N ARG A 40 13.79 -0.20 -0.35
CA ARG A 40 15.00 -0.83 0.18
C ARG A 40 15.20 -2.26 -0.33
N LEU A 41 14.13 -3.06 -0.34
CA LEU A 41 14.19 -4.44 -0.84
C LEU A 41 14.58 -4.48 -2.33
N LEU A 42 14.00 -3.60 -3.15
CA LEU A 42 14.35 -3.46 -4.56
C LEU A 42 15.79 -2.98 -4.72
N HIS A 43 16.25 -2.02 -3.92
CA HIS A 43 17.63 -1.55 -3.95
C HIS A 43 18.65 -2.68 -3.73
N ASP A 44 18.36 -3.60 -2.79
CA ASP A 44 19.27 -4.69 -2.41
C ASP A 44 19.27 -5.87 -3.41
N HIS A 45 18.25 -5.98 -4.26
CA HIS A 45 18.14 -7.07 -5.26
C HIS A 45 18.79 -6.73 -6.61
N GLU A 46 19.48 -7.71 -7.21
CA GLU A 46 19.89 -7.65 -8.62
C GLU A 46 18.68 -7.60 -9.57
N ARG A 47 18.90 -7.12 -10.80
CA ARG A 47 17.82 -6.85 -11.78
C ARG A 47 16.85 -8.02 -11.98
N HIS A 48 17.34 -9.25 -12.05
CA HIS A 48 16.48 -10.42 -12.24
C HIS A 48 15.63 -10.73 -11.00
N GLY A 49 16.22 -10.63 -9.81
CA GLY A 49 15.50 -10.79 -8.54
C GLY A 49 14.40 -9.75 -8.35
N ARG A 50 14.64 -8.50 -8.79
CA ARG A 50 13.62 -7.43 -8.75
C ARG A 50 12.40 -7.75 -9.61
N LEU A 51 12.62 -8.21 -10.85
CA LEU A 51 11.53 -8.52 -11.78
C LEU A 51 10.65 -9.66 -11.25
N GLU A 52 11.26 -10.72 -10.73
CA GLU A 52 10.52 -11.85 -10.14
C GLU A 52 9.77 -11.43 -8.87
N LEU A 53 10.35 -10.57 -8.04
CA LEU A 53 9.66 -10.00 -6.88
C LEU A 53 8.43 -9.20 -7.29
N ILE A 54 8.56 -8.24 -8.22
CA ILE A 54 7.44 -7.42 -8.71
C ILE A 54 6.33 -8.32 -9.29
N LYS A 55 6.70 -9.33 -10.07
CA LYS A 55 5.76 -10.30 -10.64
C LYS A 55 5.03 -11.10 -9.56
N ALA A 56 5.75 -11.57 -8.54
CA ALA A 56 5.15 -12.27 -7.42
C ALA A 56 4.18 -11.38 -6.63
N MET A 57 4.51 -10.10 -6.45
CA MET A 57 3.64 -9.13 -5.78
C MET A 57 2.36 -8.88 -6.58
N ARG A 58 2.46 -8.61 -7.90
CA ARG A 58 1.29 -8.47 -8.78
C ARG A 58 0.35 -9.67 -8.68
N HIS A 59 0.90 -10.88 -8.72
CA HIS A 59 0.10 -12.10 -8.60
C HIS A 59 -0.54 -12.26 -7.20
N ALA A 60 0.13 -11.82 -6.14
CA ALA A 60 -0.46 -11.80 -4.80
C ALA A 60 -1.61 -10.79 -4.68
N ILE A 61 -1.48 -9.62 -5.31
CA ILE A 61 -2.51 -8.57 -5.33
C ILE A 61 -3.75 -9.05 -6.08
N ASP A 62 -3.58 -9.56 -7.30
CA ASP A 62 -4.68 -10.11 -8.13
C ASP A 62 -5.49 -11.16 -7.36
N ARG A 63 -4.79 -12.16 -6.77
CA ARG A 63 -5.44 -13.16 -5.91
C ARG A 63 -6.17 -12.55 -4.73
N LYS A 64 -5.59 -11.52 -4.10
CA LYS A 64 -6.20 -10.87 -2.94
C LYS A 64 -7.46 -10.08 -3.30
N CYS A 65 -7.46 -9.37 -4.42
CA CYS A 65 -8.63 -8.68 -4.95
C CYS A 65 -9.74 -9.67 -5.32
N HIS A 66 -9.36 -10.81 -5.92
CA HIS A 66 -10.30 -11.89 -6.21
C HIS A 66 -10.94 -12.46 -4.94
N ASP A 67 -10.13 -12.79 -3.92
CA ASP A 67 -10.61 -13.32 -2.64
C ASP A 67 -11.53 -12.34 -1.90
N ALA A 68 -11.24 -11.04 -2.03
CA ALA A 68 -12.05 -9.97 -1.46
C ALA A 68 -13.39 -9.74 -2.20
N ARG A 69 -13.60 -10.40 -3.35
CA ARG A 69 -14.81 -10.27 -4.18
C ARG A 69 -15.14 -8.83 -4.54
N LEU A 70 -14.10 -8.05 -4.83
CA LEU A 70 -14.25 -6.67 -5.30
C LEU A 70 -15.02 -6.65 -6.62
N CYS A 71 -15.79 -5.59 -6.86
CA CYS A 71 -16.41 -5.41 -8.16
C CYS A 71 -15.35 -5.07 -9.21
N GLY A 72 -15.64 -5.24 -10.50
CA GLY A 72 -14.64 -5.04 -11.56
C GLY A 72 -14.00 -3.63 -11.57
N GLN A 73 -14.74 -2.60 -11.14
CA GLN A 73 -14.20 -1.24 -10.99
C GLN A 73 -13.24 -1.12 -9.81
N ASP A 74 -13.62 -1.67 -8.65
CA ASP A 74 -12.79 -1.64 -7.44
C ASP A 74 -11.52 -2.48 -7.60
N THR A 75 -11.62 -3.65 -8.24
CA THR A 75 -10.45 -4.47 -8.60
C THR A 75 -9.48 -3.70 -9.47
N ARG A 76 -9.98 -3.08 -10.54
CA ARG A 76 -9.15 -2.30 -11.46
C ARG A 76 -8.50 -1.10 -10.75
N SER A 77 -9.26 -0.39 -9.91
CA SER A 77 -8.71 0.73 -9.14
C SER A 77 -7.62 0.27 -8.17
N ALA A 78 -7.78 -0.90 -7.53
CA ALA A 78 -6.78 -1.46 -6.63
C ALA A 78 -5.51 -1.93 -7.39
N GLU A 79 -5.67 -2.51 -8.57
CA GLU A 79 -4.56 -2.90 -9.45
C GLU A 79 -3.78 -1.69 -9.96
N GLU A 80 -4.47 -0.65 -10.45
CA GLU A 80 -3.84 0.60 -10.89
C GLU A 80 -3.03 1.25 -9.76
N TYR A 81 -3.61 1.33 -8.56
CA TYR A 81 -2.89 1.84 -7.38
C TYR A 81 -1.66 0.98 -7.03
N ALA A 82 -1.77 -0.34 -7.12
CA ALA A 82 -0.64 -1.22 -6.83
C ALA A 82 0.51 -1.04 -7.84
N GLU A 83 0.19 -0.84 -9.12
CA GLU A 83 1.20 -0.54 -10.15
C GLU A 83 1.93 0.78 -9.88
N GLU A 84 1.20 1.83 -9.49
CA GLU A 84 1.76 3.13 -9.09
C GLU A 84 2.70 3.00 -7.88
N LEU A 85 2.29 2.23 -6.87
CA LEU A 85 3.09 1.98 -5.67
C LEU A 85 4.41 1.25 -6.01
N LEU A 86 4.34 0.21 -6.84
CA LEU A 86 5.51 -0.58 -7.26
C LEU A 86 6.46 0.25 -8.13
N ALA A 87 5.93 1.08 -9.04
CA ALA A 87 6.73 1.98 -9.86
C ALA A 87 7.45 3.03 -9.00
N SER A 88 6.74 3.63 -8.04
CA SER A 88 7.28 4.63 -7.12
C SER A 88 8.41 4.03 -6.25
N ALA A 89 8.21 2.81 -5.74
CA ALA A 89 9.24 2.12 -4.95
C ALA A 89 10.50 1.83 -5.80
N GLN A 90 10.33 1.42 -7.06
CA GLN A 90 11.44 1.19 -7.97
C GLN A 90 12.21 2.49 -8.26
N GLU A 91 11.50 3.59 -8.51
CA GLU A 91 12.13 4.90 -8.73
C GLU A 91 12.95 5.34 -7.53
N GLN A 92 12.41 5.23 -6.31
CA GLN A 92 13.13 5.55 -5.08
C GLN A 92 14.37 4.66 -4.88
N ALA A 93 14.26 3.36 -5.18
CA ALA A 93 15.38 2.43 -5.11
C ALA A 93 16.52 2.83 -6.08
N ASP A 94 16.16 3.25 -7.28
CA ASP A 94 17.11 3.70 -8.31
C ASP A 94 17.76 5.04 -7.92
N GLN A 95 17.01 5.99 -7.35
CA GLN A 95 17.56 7.24 -6.80
C GLN A 95 18.53 6.98 -5.63
N GLN A 96 18.23 6.03 -4.75
CA GLN A 96 19.15 5.64 -3.68
C GLN A 96 20.44 5.02 -4.22
N ALA A 97 20.36 4.26 -5.31
CA ALA A 97 21.52 3.68 -5.98
C ALA A 97 22.41 4.73 -6.64
N THR A 98 21.85 5.83 -7.16
CA THR A 98 22.66 6.93 -7.72
C THR A 98 23.35 7.73 -6.63
N LEU A 99 22.66 8.05 -5.52
CA LEU A 99 23.24 8.82 -4.40
C LEU A 99 24.44 8.10 -3.76
N ARG A 100 24.37 6.78 -3.57
CA ARG A 100 25.47 6.00 -2.98
C ARG A 100 26.72 5.90 -3.86
N LYS A 101 26.59 6.11 -5.18
CA LYS A 101 27.75 6.11 -6.11
C LYS A 101 28.56 7.41 -6.10
N HIS A 102 28.03 8.46 -5.48
CA HIS A 102 28.66 9.79 -5.41
C HIS A 102 29.28 10.09 -4.03
N CYS A 103 29.29 9.12 -3.11
CA CYS A 103 30.08 9.10 -1.87
C CYS A 103 31.22 8.10 -2.01
#